data_AF-A0A2N6IGY4-F1
#
_entry.id   AF-A0A2N6IGY4-F1
#
_cell.length_a   1.000
_cell.length_b   1.000
_cell.length_c   1.000
_cell.angle_alpha   90.00
_cell.angle_beta   90.00
_cell.angle_gamma   90.00
#
_symmetry.space_group_name_H-M   'P 1'
#
loop_
_entity.id
_entity.type
_entity.pdbx_description
1 polymer ?
#
loop_
_entity_poly.entity_id
_entity_poly.type
_entity_poly.pdbx_seq_one_letter_code
_entity_poly.pdbx_strand_id
1 'polypeptide(L)'
;MENSSQVSITRACSILGGQAALAGRLGVTPAAVNQWIKGLRPVPSKHCPKIEDITGGSVRCEELLPSFNWESLRARPPMDATHRATGPVPAPGHAGRQPPTTNRMLDTVPDRAAVGLDMRAIP
;
A
#
# COMPACT_ATOMS: atom_id res chain seq x y z
N MET A 1 5.98 -17.66 -25.38
CA MET A 1 6.95 -16.57 -25.23
C MET A 1 7.20 -16.34 -23.76
N GLU A 2 8.34 -16.77 -23.26
CA GLU A 2 8.79 -16.45 -21.90
C GLU A 2 9.13 -14.95 -21.87
N ASN A 3 8.54 -14.20 -20.94
CA ASN A 3 8.75 -12.75 -20.89
C ASN A 3 10.14 -12.48 -20.30
N SER A 4 10.93 -11.59 -20.89
CA SER A 4 12.29 -11.28 -20.43
C SER A 4 12.35 -10.91 -18.94
N SER A 5 11.31 -10.29 -18.40
CA SER A 5 11.20 -9.98 -16.96
C SER A 5 11.15 -11.22 -16.06
N GLN A 6 10.56 -12.32 -16.53
CA GLN A 6 10.51 -13.59 -15.79
C GLN A 6 11.90 -14.22 -15.71
N VAL A 7 12.67 -14.13 -16.80
CA VAL A 7 14.06 -14.59 -16.86
C VAL A 7 14.91 -13.80 -15.87
N SER A 8 14.74 -12.47 -15.80
CA SER A 8 15.44 -11.61 -14.84
C SER A 8 15.14 -11.98 -13.39
N ILE A 9 13.89 -12.26 -13.04
CA ILE A 9 13.53 -12.70 -11.67
C ILE A 9 14.07 -14.09 -11.36
N THR A 10 13.99 -15.01 -12.31
CA THR A 10 14.53 -16.37 -12.16
C THR A 10 16.03 -16.31 -11.91
N ARG A 11 16.75 -15.46 -12.65
CA ARG A 11 18.17 -15.19 -12.43
C ARG A 11 18.45 -14.59 -11.06
N ALA A 12 17.65 -13.60 -10.63
CA ALA A 12 17.76 -13.04 -9.28
C ALA A 12 17.59 -14.12 -8.20
N CYS A 13 16.64 -15.04 -8.38
CA CYS A 13 16.47 -16.18 -7.48
C CYS A 13 17.72 -17.06 -7.46
N SER A 14 18.30 -17.40 -8.62
CA SER A 14 19.51 -18.21 -8.69
C SER A 14 20.71 -17.57 -7.98
N ILE A 15 20.88 -16.25 -8.09
CA ILE A 15 21.97 -15.51 -7.41
C ILE A 15 21.81 -15.57 -5.88
N LEU A 16 20.57 -15.46 -5.39
CA LEU A 16 20.27 -15.39 -3.96
C LEU A 16 20.12 -16.76 -3.28
N GLY A 17 20.20 -17.85 -4.04
CA GLY A 17 20.02 -19.22 -3.51
C GLY A 17 18.57 -19.71 -3.49
N GLY A 18 17.67 -19.08 -4.25
CA GLY A 18 16.32 -19.57 -4.54
C GLY A 18 15.20 -18.55 -4.31
N GLN A 19 13.97 -18.95 -4.67
CA GLN A 19 12.77 -18.12 -4.52
C GLN A 19 12.46 -17.78 -3.06
N ALA A 20 12.69 -18.72 -2.15
CA ALA A 20 12.45 -18.52 -0.71
C ALA A 20 13.43 -17.50 -0.10
N ALA A 21 14.70 -17.55 -0.50
CA ALA A 21 15.70 -16.57 -0.08
C ALA A 21 15.36 -15.16 -0.60
N LEU A 22 15.00 -15.05 -1.88
CA LEU A 22 14.52 -13.79 -2.46
C LEU A 22 13.30 -13.25 -1.72
N ALA A 23 12.30 -14.10 -1.46
CA ALA A 23 11.09 -13.73 -0.73
C ALA A 23 11.38 -13.21 0.69
N GLY A 24 12.26 -13.90 1.43
CA GLY A 24 12.68 -13.51 2.77
C GLY A 24 13.41 -12.17 2.80
N ARG A 25 14.28 -11.90 1.82
CA ARG A 25 14.99 -10.61 1.69
C ARG A 25 14.06 -9.44 1.33
N LEU A 26 13.02 -9.73 0.56
CA LEU A 26 12.01 -8.74 0.13
C LEU A 26 10.88 -8.54 1.13
N GLY A 27 10.73 -9.41 2.13
CA GLY A 27 9.60 -9.41 3.04
C GLY A 27 8.27 -9.75 2.35
N VAL A 28 8.31 -10.56 1.29
CA VAL A 28 7.12 -11.02 0.55
C VAL A 28 6.93 -12.53 0.74
N THR A 29 5.78 -13.05 0.33
CA THR A 29 5.54 -14.49 0.36
C THR A 29 6.23 -15.18 -0.83
N PRO A 30 6.70 -16.43 -0.67
CA PRO A 30 7.23 -17.22 -1.80
C PRO A 30 6.23 -17.40 -2.94
N ALA A 31 4.92 -17.43 -2.61
CA ALA A 31 3.85 -17.48 -3.59
C ALA A 31 3.81 -16.21 -4.47
N ALA A 32 4.10 -15.03 -3.93
CA ALA A 32 4.20 -13.80 -4.71
C ALA A 32 5.35 -13.88 -5.72
N VAL A 33 6.52 -14.37 -5.30
CA VAL A 33 7.67 -14.60 -6.19
C VAL A 33 7.31 -15.58 -7.30
N ASN A 34 6.63 -16.69 -6.97
CA ASN A 34 6.16 -17.66 -7.96
C ASN A 34 5.19 -17.02 -8.98
N GLN A 35 4.25 -16.19 -8.53
CA GLN A 35 3.36 -15.46 -9.46
C GLN A 35 4.12 -14.55 -10.42
N TRP A 36 5.22 -13.93 -9.98
CA TRP A 36 6.05 -13.10 -10.85
C TRP A 36 6.81 -13.91 -11.88
N ILE A 37 7.39 -15.05 -11.49
CA ILE A 37 8.10 -15.95 -12.39
C ILE A 37 7.15 -16.53 -13.44
N LYS A 38 5.94 -16.92 -13.03
CA LYS A 38 4.92 -17.44 -13.96
C LYS A 38 4.28 -16.34 -14.82
N GLY A 39 4.61 -15.06 -14.58
CA GLY A 39 4.01 -13.93 -15.27
C GLY A 39 2.52 -13.71 -14.98
N LEU A 40 1.97 -14.34 -13.93
CA LEU A 40 0.58 -14.11 -13.54
C LEU A 40 0.40 -12.66 -13.11
N ARG A 41 1.40 -12.11 -12.40
CA ARG A 41 1.42 -10.71 -11.96
C ARG A 41 2.81 -10.10 -12.20
N PRO A 42 2.91 -8.84 -12.65
CA PRO A 42 4.18 -8.14 -12.73
C PRO A 42 4.72 -7.81 -11.33
N VAL A 43 6.03 -7.59 -11.23
CA VAL A 43 6.67 -7.16 -9.98
C VAL A 43 6.20 -5.74 -9.66
N PRO A 44 5.81 -5.43 -8.42
CA PRO A 44 5.52 -4.05 -8.03
C PRO A 44 6.79 -3.19 -8.04
N SER A 45 6.70 -1.96 -8.56
CA SER A 45 7.84 -1.03 -8.67
C SER A 45 8.55 -0.76 -7.33
N LYS A 46 7.84 -0.83 -6.20
CA LYS A 46 8.40 -0.72 -4.84
C LYS A 46 9.46 -1.78 -4.49
N HIS A 47 9.44 -2.93 -5.16
CA HIS A 47 10.37 -4.03 -4.88
C HIS A 47 11.59 -4.03 -5.81
N CYS A 48 11.49 -3.45 -7.00
CA CYS A 48 12.60 -3.41 -7.97
C CYS A 48 13.92 -2.87 -7.40
N PRO A 49 13.98 -1.71 -6.72
CA PRO A 49 15.24 -1.22 -6.17
C PRO A 49 15.80 -2.13 -5.08
N LYS A 50 14.92 -2.81 -4.33
CA LYS A 50 15.33 -3.80 -3.32
C LYS A 50 15.93 -5.04 -3.98
N ILE A 51 15.39 -5.47 -5.13
CA ILE A 51 15.93 -6.61 -5.90
C ILE A 51 17.30 -6.25 -6.50
N GLU A 52 17.45 -5.05 -7.04
CA GLU A 52 18.73 -4.57 -7.57
C GLU A 52 19.82 -4.51 -6.49
N ASP A 53 19.50 -4.00 -5.30
CA ASP A 53 20.39 -3.94 -4.13
C ASP A 53 20.86 -5.34 -3.67
N ILE A 54 19.92 -6.26 -3.41
CA ILE A 54 20.26 -7.60 -2.91
C ILE A 54 20.98 -8.47 -3.97
N THR A 55 20.83 -8.15 -5.26
CA THR A 55 21.53 -8.83 -6.36
C THR A 55 22.84 -8.15 -6.74
N GLY A 56 23.24 -7.08 -6.04
CA GLY A 56 24.46 -6.34 -6.31
C GLY A 56 24.49 -5.70 -7.71
N GLY A 57 23.33 -5.32 -8.25
CA GLY A 57 23.21 -4.74 -9.59
C GLY A 57 23.25 -5.76 -10.74
N SER A 58 23.20 -7.07 -10.44
CA SER A 58 23.16 -8.12 -11.47
C SER A 58 21.85 -8.15 -12.26
N VAL A 59 20.77 -7.63 -11.67
CA VAL A 59 19.45 -7.49 -12.30
C VAL A 59 18.98 -6.06 -12.10
N ARG A 60 18.76 -5.33 -13.21
CA ARG A 60 18.33 -3.93 -13.15
C ARG A 60 16.81 -3.78 -13.00
N CYS A 61 16.38 -2.68 -12.42
CA CYS A 61 14.96 -2.32 -12.34
C CYS A 61 14.27 -2.28 -13.72
N GLU A 62 15.00 -1.85 -14.74
CA GLU A 62 14.55 -1.72 -16.14
C GLU A 62 14.27 -3.08 -16.79
N GLU A 63 15.02 -4.13 -16.42
CA GLU A 63 14.79 -5.49 -16.90
C GLU A 63 13.58 -6.16 -16.23
N LEU A 64 13.37 -5.85 -14.94
CA LEU A 64 12.25 -6.37 -14.16
C LEU A 64 10.90 -5.81 -14.63
N LEU A 65 10.86 -4.53 -15.02
CA LEU A 65 9.66 -3.83 -15.48
C LEU A 65 9.99 -2.96 -16.70
N PRO A 66 10.08 -3.56 -17.90
CA PRO A 66 10.39 -2.81 -19.12
C PRO A 66 9.25 -1.86 -19.52
N SER A 67 8.01 -2.14 -19.11
CA SER A 67 6.84 -1.30 -19.38
C SER A 67 6.73 -0.08 -18.45
N PHE A 68 7.62 0.06 -17.46
CA PHE A 68 7.55 1.13 -16.47
C PHE A 68 8.64 2.19 -16.75
N ASN A 69 8.23 3.47 -16.83
CA ASN A 69 9.14 4.58 -17.10
C ASN A 69 9.95 4.98 -15.86
N TRP A 70 11.08 4.30 -15.64
CA TRP A 70 12.01 4.57 -14.54
C TRP A 70 12.69 5.95 -14.63
N GLU A 71 12.87 6.47 -15.84
CA GLU A 71 13.41 7.80 -16.08
C GLU A 71 12.55 8.91 -15.44
N SER A 72 11.22 8.79 -15.47
CA SER A 72 10.33 9.76 -14.84
C SER A 72 10.43 9.79 -13.31
N LEU A 73 10.78 8.67 -12.67
CA LEU A 73 11.05 8.63 -11.22
C LEU A 73 12.38 9.30 -10.87
N ARG A 74 13.42 9.11 -11.71
CA ARG A 74 14.74 9.73 -11.52
C ARG A 74 14.74 11.22 -11.86
N ALA A 75 13.92 11.63 -12.83
CA ALA A 75 13.83 13.01 -13.29
C ALA A 75 12.98 13.92 -12.40
N ARG A 76 12.32 13.42 -11.35
CA ARG A 76 11.61 14.29 -10.42
C ARG A 76 12.66 15.04 -9.59
N PRO A 77 12.88 16.36 -9.80
CA PRO A 77 13.63 17.14 -8.83
C PRO A 77 12.94 16.97 -7.47
N PRO A 78 13.67 17.03 -6.34
CA PRO A 78 13.02 17.12 -5.04
C PRO A 78 12.00 18.25 -5.14
N MET A 79 10.72 17.88 -5.17
CA MET A 79 9.64 18.84 -5.08
C MET A 79 9.88 19.54 -3.76
N ASP A 80 10.37 20.77 -3.89
CA ASP A 80 10.66 21.67 -2.80
C ASP A 80 9.50 21.58 -1.82
N ALA A 81 9.78 21.06 -0.62
CA ALA A 81 8.79 20.85 0.43
C ALA A 81 8.25 22.19 1.00
N THR A 82 8.37 23.29 0.25
CA THR A 82 7.82 24.62 0.55
C THR A 82 6.41 24.76 0.00
N HIS A 83 5.55 23.75 0.19
CA HIS A 83 4.20 24.09 0.64
C HIS A 83 4.29 24.24 2.15
N ARG A 84 4.97 25.32 2.55
CA ARG A 84 5.02 25.80 3.93
C ARG A 84 3.58 25.79 4.43
N ALA A 85 3.33 25.02 5.48
CA ALA A 85 2.18 25.22 6.35
C ALA A 85 2.30 26.61 6.99
N THR A 86 2.08 27.65 6.19
CA THR A 86 1.71 28.98 6.66
C THR A 86 0.30 29.18 6.12
N GLY A 87 -0.63 28.41 6.67
CA GLY A 87 -1.90 29.03 6.98
C GLY A 87 -1.57 30.20 7.92
N PRO A 88 -2.03 31.43 7.66
CA PRO A 88 -1.98 32.46 8.69
C PRO A 88 -2.70 31.90 9.91
N VAL A 89 -2.03 31.90 11.07
CA VAL A 89 -2.69 31.67 12.36
C VAL A 89 -3.92 32.58 12.42
N PRO A 90 -5.16 32.04 12.51
CA PRO A 90 -6.31 32.90 12.70
C PRO A 90 -6.15 33.63 14.04
N ALA A 91 -6.34 34.94 14.03
CA ALA A 91 -6.14 35.79 15.18
C ALA A 91 -6.94 35.29 16.41
N PRO A 92 -6.41 35.41 17.64
CA PRO A 92 -7.17 35.10 18.84
C PRO A 92 -8.18 36.22 19.07
N GLY A 93 -9.42 35.99 18.67
CA GLY A 93 -10.49 36.92 19.01
C GLY A 93 -11.77 36.66 18.22
N HIS A 94 -12.65 35.84 18.77
CA HIS A 94 -14.05 36.23 18.97
C HIS A 94 -14.68 35.31 20.02
N ALA A 95 -15.00 35.90 21.18
CA ALA A 95 -15.88 35.32 22.18
C ALA A 95 -17.31 35.30 21.61
N GLY A 96 -17.63 34.28 20.81
CA GLY A 96 -18.98 34.01 20.35
C GLY A 96 -19.62 33.00 21.28
N ARG A 97 -20.49 33.45 22.18
CA ARG A 97 -21.47 32.54 22.80
C ARG A 97 -22.28 31.92 21.67
N GLN A 98 -22.30 30.60 21.57
CA GLN A 98 -23.36 29.94 20.81
C GLN A 98 -24.61 29.96 21.70
N PRO A 99 -25.67 30.73 21.38
CA PRO A 99 -26.93 30.52 22.06
C PRO A 99 -27.45 29.12 21.71
N PRO A 100 -28.05 28.39 22.66
CA PRO A 100 -28.71 27.13 22.35
C PRO A 100 -29.85 27.42 21.38
N THR A 101 -29.73 26.95 20.14
CA THR A 101 -30.84 27.00 19.20
C THR A 101 -31.91 26.02 19.68
N THR A 102 -33.00 26.60 20.19
CA THR A 102 -34.26 25.95 20.55
C THR A 102 -35.02 25.57 19.28
N ASN A 103 -35.70 24.39 19.33
CA ASN A 103 -36.56 23.69 18.36
C ASN A 103 -35.86 22.56 17.60
N ARG A 104 -36.31 21.29 17.62
CA ARG A 104 -37.65 20.71 17.85
C ARG A 104 -37.44 19.19 18.11
N MET A 105 -37.76 18.68 19.30
CA MET A 105 -38.93 17.84 19.58
C MET A 105 -39.07 16.54 18.74
N LEU A 106 -39.00 15.41 19.45
CA LEU A 106 -39.58 14.07 19.16
C LEU A 106 -38.69 13.05 18.40
N ASP A 107 -37.89 12.29 19.14
CA ASP A 107 -37.86 10.83 18.95
C ASP A 107 -37.83 10.16 20.32
N THR A 108 -39.03 9.84 20.81
CA THR A 108 -39.23 9.05 22.02
C THR A 108 -38.98 7.60 21.67
N VAL A 109 -37.83 7.06 22.05
CA VAL A 109 -37.68 5.60 22.17
C VAL A 109 -37.81 5.24 23.65
N PRO A 110 -38.87 4.55 24.08
CA PRO A 110 -39.00 4.13 25.46
C PRO A 110 -38.05 2.97 25.77
N ASP A 111 -37.35 3.13 26.89
CA ASP A 111 -36.64 2.10 27.64
C ASP A 111 -37.64 1.16 28.33
N ARG A 112 -37.25 -0.12 28.52
CA ARG A 112 -38.01 -1.30 29.04
C ARG A 112 -38.70 -2.12 27.92
N ALA A 113 -38.50 -3.43 27.74
CA ALA A 113 -38.08 -4.45 28.68
C ALA A 113 -37.56 -5.71 27.95
N ALA A 114 -36.71 -6.45 28.65
CA ALA A 114 -36.15 -7.74 28.29
C ALA A 114 -37.19 -8.83 27.99
N VAL A 115 -36.86 -9.76 27.08
CA VAL A 115 -37.03 -11.21 27.26
C VAL A 115 -36.00 -11.93 26.38
N GLY A 116 -35.19 -12.81 26.98
CA GLY A 116 -34.36 -13.75 26.23
C GLY A 116 -35.17 -14.97 25.79
N LEU A 117 -34.73 -15.67 24.74
CA LEU A 117 -34.87 -17.12 24.68
C LEU A 117 -33.89 -17.74 23.68
N ASP A 118 -33.27 -18.81 24.16
CA ASP A 118 -32.44 -19.78 23.49
C ASP A 118 -33.23 -20.66 22.47
N MET A 119 -32.46 -21.43 21.69
CA MET A 119 -32.82 -22.65 20.93
C MET A 119 -33.21 -22.59 19.44
N ARG A 120 -32.28 -23.17 18.64
CA ARG A 120 -32.46 -24.24 17.64
C ARG A 120 -33.44 -24.03 16.48
N ALA A 121 -32.90 -23.95 15.25
CA ALA A 121 -33.33 -24.76 14.09
C ALA A 121 -32.42 -24.48 12.86
N ILE A 122 -31.70 -25.49 12.40
CA ILE A 122 -31.17 -25.57 11.03
C ILE A 122 -31.75 -26.88 10.47
N PRO A 123 -32.34 -26.88 9.25
CA PRO A 123 -32.95 -28.06 8.66
C PRO A 123 -31.94 -29.17 8.34
#